data_AF-A4A252-F1
#
_entry.id   AF-A4A252-F1
#
_cell.length_a   1.000
_cell.length_b   1.000
_cell.length_c   1.000
_cell.angle_alpha   90.00
_cell.angle_beta   90.00
_cell.angle_gamma   90.00
#
_symmetry.space_group_name_H-M   'P 1'
#
loop_
_entity.id
_entity.type
_entity.pdbx_description
1 polymer ?
#
loop_
_entity_poly.entity_id
_entity_poly.type
_entity_poly.pdbx_seq_one_letter_code
_entity_poly.pdbx_strand_id
1 'polypeptide(L)' 'MAQNCVFSPPYSPDLNPIELAFSKLKKLLRVGAERTVDKLWDLCGRVLGNFTPSECLNYFSHCGYATVNA' A
#
# COMPACT_ATOMS: atom_id res chain seq x y z
N MET A 1 13.33 -17.95 -12.14
CA MET A 1 12.22 -16.97 -12.03
C MET A 1 12.79 -15.61 -12.34
N ALA A 2 12.51 -15.03 -13.52
CA ALA A 2 12.95 -13.68 -13.83
C ALA A 2 12.10 -12.69 -13.04
N GLN A 3 12.71 -11.94 -12.13
CA GLN A 3 12.07 -10.79 -11.48
C GLN A 3 12.22 -9.61 -12.44
N ASN A 4 11.12 -9.22 -13.09
CA ASN A 4 11.08 -7.98 -13.86
C ASN A 4 11.09 -6.82 -12.86
N CYS A 5 12.21 -6.10 -12.78
CA CYS A 5 12.29 -4.84 -12.06
C CYS A 5 11.65 -3.72 -12.89
N VAL A 6 10.75 -2.95 -12.28
CA VAL A 6 10.16 -1.76 -12.89
C VAL A 6 11.06 -0.57 -12.58
N PHE A 7 11.45 0.20 -13.61
CA PHE A 7 12.25 1.41 -13.41
C PHE A 7 11.42 2.48 -12.69
N SER A 8 11.95 3.02 -11.59
CA SER A 8 11.41 4.19 -10.90
C SER A 8 12.45 5.31 -10.95
N PRO A 9 12.09 6.51 -11.44
CA PRO A 9 12.98 7.66 -11.34
C PRO A 9 13.31 7.96 -9.86
N PRO A 10 14.49 8.53 -9.59
CA PRO A 10 14.86 8.92 -8.23
C PRO A 10 13.87 9.95 -7.67
N TYR A 11 13.61 9.87 -6.35
CA TYR A 11 12.74 10.79 -5.61
C TYR A 11 11.32 10.95 -6.20
N SER A 12 10.76 9.90 -6.80
CA SER A 12 9.40 9.87 -7.35
C SER A 12 8.45 9.03 -6.49
N PRO A 13 8.13 9.44 -5.24
CA PRO A 13 7.25 8.69 -4.36
C PRO A 13 5.83 8.55 -4.93
N ASP A 14 5.40 9.51 -5.76
CA ASP A 14 4.09 9.49 -6.43
C ASP A 14 3.94 8.32 -7.41
N LEU A 15 5.06 7.79 -7.89
CA LEU A 15 5.12 6.61 -8.75
C LEU A 15 5.29 5.32 -7.95
N ASN A 16 5.13 5.32 -6.62
CA ASN A 16 5.24 4.10 -5.83
C ASN A 16 3.88 3.71 -5.22
N PRO A 17 3.22 2.64 -5.71
CA PRO A 17 1.90 2.22 -5.23
C PRO A 17 1.87 1.90 -3.74
N ILE A 18 3.03 1.55 -3.16
CA ILE A 18 3.13 1.26 -1.74
C ILE A 18 2.86 2.50 -0.88
N GLU A 19 3.15 3.70 -1.38
CA GLU A 19 2.93 4.95 -0.65
C GLU A 19 1.43 5.20 -0.41
N LEU A 20 0.58 4.88 -1.39
CA LEU A 20 -0.88 4.94 -1.26
C LEU A 20 -1.38 3.94 -0.20
N ALA A 21 -0.86 2.71 -0.23
CA ALA A 21 -1.21 1.69 0.75
C ALA A 21 -0.77 2.11 2.17
N PHE A 22 0.44 2.64 2.32
CA PHE A 22 0.96 3.15 3.60
C PHE A 22 0.20 4.38 4.10
N SER A 23 -0.27 5.25 3.20
CA SER A 23 -1.13 6.39 3.57
C SER A 23 -2.43 5.91 4.22
N LYS A 24 -3.12 4.93 3.61
CA LYS A 24 -4.32 4.29 4.19
C LYS A 24 -3.99 3.58 5.50
N LEU A 25 -2.90 2.79 5.55
CA LEU A 25 -2.48 2.08 6.76
C LEU A 25 -2.27 3.05 7.93
N LYS A 26 -1.50 4.13 7.73
CA LYS A 26 -1.26 5.16 8.74
C LYS A 26 -2.58 5.78 9.23
N LYS A 27 -3.54 6.02 8.33
CA LYS A 27 -4.86 6.53 8.70
C LYS A 27 -5.60 5.54 9.62
N LEU A 28 -5.63 4.26 9.27
CA LEU A 28 -6.29 3.22 10.08
C LEU A 28 -5.64 3.05 11.46
N LEU A 29 -4.30 3.10 11.52
CA LEU A 29 -3.57 3.04 12.79
C LEU A 29 -3.85 4.26 13.67
N ARG A 30 -3.91 5.46 13.09
CA ARG A 30 -4.26 6.70 13.82
C ARG A 30 -5.69 6.66 14.37
N VAL A 31 -6.63 6.06 13.63
CA VAL A 31 -8.01 5.87 14.08
C VAL A 31 -8.08 4.86 15.24
N GLY A 32 -7.29 3.78 15.18
CA GLY A 32 -7.26 2.78 16.26
C GLY A 32 -6.60 3.28 17.55
N ALA A 33 -5.70 4.27 17.47
CA ALA A 33 -5.12 5.00 18.60
C ALA A 33 -4.49 4.11 19.71
N GLU A 34 -4.02 2.92 19.36
CA GLU A 34 -3.38 2.00 20.31
C GLU A 34 -2.04 2.55 20.81
N ARG A 35 -1.81 2.46 22.12
CA ARG A 35 -0.65 3.08 22.80
C ARG A 35 0.38 2.08 23.34
N THR A 36 0.21 0.80 23.06
CA THR A 36 1.18 -0.24 23.40
C THR A 36 1.64 -0.96 22.14
N VAL A 37 2.88 -1.44 22.13
CA VAL A 37 3.47 -2.13 20.98
C VAL A 37 2.67 -3.38 20.63
N ASP A 38 2.29 -4.19 21.61
CA ASP A 38 1.53 -5.42 21.39
C ASP A 38 0.17 -5.15 20.73
N LYS A 39 -0.58 -4.16 21.26
CA LYS A 39 -1.88 -3.80 20.70
C LYS A 39 -1.75 -3.17 19.31
N LEU A 40 -0.67 -2.43 19.06
CA LEU A 40 -0.38 -1.88 17.74
C LEU A 40 -0.10 -3.00 16.73
N TRP A 41 0.64 -4.04 17.11
CA TRP A 41 0.87 -5.23 16.27
C TRP A 41 -0.43 -5.96 15.94
N ASP A 42 -1.29 -6.20 16.94
CA ASP A 42 -2.60 -6.80 16.73
C ASP A 42 -3.48 -5.93 15.81
N LEU A 43 -3.45 -4.61 16.01
CA LEU A 43 -4.15 -3.67 15.15
C LEU A 43 -3.62 -3.73 13.72
N CYS A 44 -2.31 -3.74 13.49
CA CYS A 44 -1.69 -3.90 12.17
C CYS A 44 -2.22 -5.16 11.47
N GLY A 45 -2.23 -6.31 12.15
CA GLY A 45 -2.75 -7.56 11.59
C GLY A 45 -4.22 -7.45 11.18
N ARG A 46 -5.07 -6.86 12.04
CA ARG A 46 -6.50 -6.68 11.76
C ARG A 46 -6.75 -5.73 10.58
N VAL A 47 -6.06 -4.60 10.52
CA VAL A 47 -6.31 -3.57 9.49
C VAL A 47 -5.80 -3.97 8.11
N LEU A 48 -4.82 -4.89 8.03
CA LEU A 48 -4.39 -5.46 6.75
C LEU A 48 -5.51 -6.21 6.04
N GLY A 49 -6.50 -6.76 6.76
CA GLY A 49 -7.71 -7.34 6.18
C GLY A 49 -8.60 -6.34 5.42
N ASN A 50 -8.39 -5.03 5.60
CA ASN A 50 -9.15 -3.98 4.90
C ASN A 50 -8.60 -3.64 3.51
N PHE A 51 -7.55 -4.31 3.04
CA PHE A 51 -6.94 -4.09 1.73
C PHE A 51 -7.42 -5.16 0.76
N THR A 52 -8.35 -4.78 -0.12
CA THR A 52 -8.91 -5.72 -1.10
C THR A 52 -8.00 -5.84 -2.33
N PRO A 53 -8.00 -6.98 -3.04
CA PRO A 53 -7.25 -7.11 -4.30
C PRO A 53 -7.59 -6.02 -5.33
N SER A 54 -8.87 -5.67 -5.45
CA SER A 54 -9.36 -4.60 -6.33
C SER A 54 -8.80 -3.23 -5.95
N GLU A 55 -8.71 -2.93 -4.66
CA GLU A 55 -8.13 -1.68 -4.19
C GLU A 55 -6.63 -1.62 -4.44
N CYS A 56 -5.92 -2.74 -4.22
CA CYS A 56 -4.51 -2.83 -4.54
C CYS A 56 -4.25 -2.58 -6.03
N LEU A 57 -5.06 -3.15 -6.93
CA LEU A 57 -5.00 -2.89 -8.37
C LEU A 57 -5.21 -1.40 -8.70
N ASN A 58 -6.10 -0.71 -7.97
CA ASN A 58 -6.31 0.72 -8.16
C ASN A 58 -5.07 1.54 -7.76
N TYR A 59 -4.29 1.12 -6.76
CA TYR A 59 -3.02 1.79 -6.43
C TYR A 59 -1.99 1.68 -7.56
N PHE A 60 -1.85 0.50 -8.16
CA PHE A 60 -1.01 0.32 -9.35
C PHE A 60 -1.49 1.17 -10.52
N SER A 61 -2.81 1.19 -10.74
CA SER A 61 -3.43 2.01 -11.80
C SER A 61 -3.19 3.50 -11.59
N HIS A 62 -3.29 3.99 -10.35
CA HIS A 62 -3.03 5.39 -9.99
C HIS A 62 -1.59 5.81 -10.29
N CYS A 63 -0.61 4.94 -10.05
CA CYS A 63 0.79 5.21 -10.36
C CYS A 63 1.16 4.96 -11.84
N GLY A 64 0.19 4.66 -12.71
CA GLY A 64 0.43 4.43 -14.14
C GLY A 64 0.94 3.03 -14.49
N TYR A 65 0.86 2.07 -13.56
CA TYR A 65 1.25 0.67 -13.79
C TYR A 65 0.09 -0.25 -14.20
N ALA A 66 -1.11 0.31 -14.41
CA ALA A 66 -2.17 -0.46 -15.06
C ALA A 66 -1.69 -0.85 -16.46
N THR A 67 -1.44 -2.14 -16.65
CA THR A 67 -1.28 -2.71 -17.99
C THR A 67 -2.54 -2.39 -18.77
N VAL A 68 -2.42 -1.52 -19.77
CA VAL A 68 -3.36 -1.47 -20.88
C VAL A 68 -3.20 -2.81 -21.57
N ASN A 69 -4.06 -3.78 -21.25
CA ASN A 69 -4.22 -4.95 -22.11
C ASN A 69 -4.87 -4.44 -23.39
N ALA A 70 -4.05 -4.28 -24.44
CA ALA A 70 -4.46 -4.42 -25.83
C ALA A 70 -4.17 -5.86 -26.27
#